data_AF-A0A1Z5JWS3-F1
#
_entry.id   AF-A0A1Z5JWS3-F1
#
_cell.length_a   1.000
_cell.length_b   1.000
_cell.length_c   1.000
_cell.angle_alpha   90.00
_cell.angle_beta   90.00
_cell.angle_gamma   90.00
#
_symmetry.space_group_name_H-M   'P 1'
#
loop_
_entity.id
_entity.type
_entity.pdbx_description
1 polymer ?
#
loop_
_entity_poly.entity_id
_entity_poly.type
_entity_poly.pdbx_seq_one_letter_code
_entity_poly.pdbx_strand_id
1 'polypeptide(L)'
;MKQDDGNSNFKNKLGKLPPPLFGEDDCDRPACHDMMSQMKKASQASQEKKAVDCPPNSGVLGRASWTLLHTMAAWYPDQPTAEDQQHMESFMSALARFYPCTWCARDFQANLEESPVPTSSRKELCQWMCEQHNLVNEKLGKSVFDCDLKNLDKRWRKNTQDPECKTSGLLH
;
A
#
# COMPACT_ATOMS: atom_id res chain seq x y z
N MET A 1 -35.50 -5.33 -26.98
CA MET A 1 -34.94 -5.03 -25.65
C MET A 1 -33.69 -4.19 -25.85
N LYS A 2 -33.72 -2.92 -25.43
CA LYS A 2 -32.56 -2.03 -25.52
C LYS A 2 -31.50 -2.49 -24.52
N GLN A 3 -30.24 -2.43 -24.94
CA GLN A 3 -29.06 -2.68 -24.11
C GLN A 3 -29.08 -1.67 -22.95
N ASP A 4 -28.84 -2.16 -21.72
CA ASP A 4 -28.84 -1.32 -20.53
C ASP A 4 -27.53 -0.54 -20.43
N ASP A 5 -27.64 0.79 -20.40
CA ASP A 5 -26.57 1.79 -20.48
C ASP A 5 -25.78 1.94 -19.15
N GLY A 6 -25.35 0.83 -18.53
CA GLY A 6 -24.60 0.86 -17.26
C GLY A 6 -23.26 1.63 -17.32
N ASN A 7 -22.68 1.77 -18.51
CA ASN A 7 -21.38 2.40 -18.73
C ASN A 7 -21.43 3.95 -18.69
N SER A 8 -22.52 4.56 -19.14
CA SER A 8 -22.64 6.04 -19.18
C SER A 8 -22.84 6.65 -17.78
N ASN A 9 -23.58 5.95 -16.92
CA ASN A 9 -23.84 6.37 -15.54
C ASN A 9 -22.58 6.25 -14.66
N PHE A 10 -21.76 5.22 -14.88
CA PHE A 10 -20.51 5.02 -14.15
C PHE A 10 -19.46 6.10 -14.47
N LYS A 11 -19.25 6.42 -15.75
CA LYS A 11 -18.34 7.51 -16.16
C LYS A 11 -18.77 8.89 -15.65
N ASN A 12 -20.08 9.16 -15.66
CA ASN A 12 -20.63 10.39 -15.09
C ASN A 12 -20.48 10.49 -13.57
N LYS A 13 -20.34 9.36 -12.85
CA LYS A 13 -20.04 9.34 -11.41
C LYS A 13 -18.55 9.52 -11.14
N LEU A 14 -17.67 8.93 -11.95
CA LEU A 14 -16.21 9.07 -11.81
C LEU A 14 -15.76 10.53 -11.96
N GLY A 15 -16.32 11.29 -12.91
CA GLY A 15 -15.99 12.71 -13.11
C GLY A 15 -16.42 13.65 -11.96
N LYS A 16 -17.06 13.13 -10.91
CA LYS A 16 -17.45 13.90 -9.70
C LYS A 16 -16.64 13.52 -8.46
N LEU A 17 -15.81 12.48 -8.52
CA LEU A 17 -14.94 12.09 -7.42
C LEU A 17 -13.65 12.90 -7.48
N PRO A 18 -13.04 13.22 -6.32
CA PRO A 18 -11.68 13.74 -6.33
C PRO A 18 -10.77 12.73 -7.04
N PRO A 19 -9.84 13.20 -7.90
CA PRO A 19 -8.92 12.31 -8.57
C PRO A 19 -8.10 11.53 -7.52
N PRO A 20 -7.70 10.28 -7.81
CA PRO A 20 -6.71 9.62 -6.99
C PRO A 20 -5.46 10.48 -6.87
N LEU A 21 -4.68 10.28 -5.80
CA LEU A 21 -3.41 10.98 -5.55
C LEU A 21 -2.47 11.01 -6.78
N PHE A 22 -2.59 10.01 -7.64
CA PHE A 22 -1.82 9.88 -8.87
C PHE A 22 -2.75 9.87 -10.08
N GLY A 23 -2.37 10.57 -11.14
CA GLY A 23 -3.13 10.64 -12.39
C GLY A 23 -3.30 9.28 -13.08
N GLU A 24 -4.33 9.18 -13.92
CA GLU A 24 -4.70 7.95 -14.64
C GLU A 24 -3.65 7.50 -15.67
N ASP A 25 -2.88 8.44 -16.23
CA ASP A 25 -1.84 8.17 -17.23
C ASP A 25 -0.49 7.73 -16.60
N ASP A 26 -0.34 7.82 -15.27
CA ASP A 26 0.89 7.49 -14.55
C ASP A 26 0.82 6.08 -13.92
N CYS A 27 0.82 5.07 -14.79
CA CYS A 27 0.75 3.65 -14.41
C CYS A 27 2.13 2.99 -14.31
N ASP A 28 3.16 3.77 -13.97
CA ASP A 28 4.55 3.33 -13.75
C ASP A 28 4.74 2.52 -12.45
N ARG A 29 3.65 2.34 -11.70
CA ARG A 29 3.56 1.65 -10.42
C ARG A 29 3.28 0.16 -10.65
N PRO A 30 4.02 -0.77 -10.03
CA PRO A 30 3.83 -2.20 -10.24
C PRO A 30 2.37 -2.66 -10.06
N ALA A 31 1.70 -2.20 -9.00
CA ALA A 31 0.31 -2.56 -8.73
C ALA A 31 -0.69 -2.04 -9.79
N CYS A 32 -0.44 -0.84 -10.34
CA CYS A 32 -1.26 -0.31 -11.43
C CYS A 32 -1.01 -1.09 -12.72
N HIS A 33 0.26 -1.32 -13.04
CA HIS A 33 0.67 -2.00 -14.26
C HIS A 33 0.12 -3.44 -14.32
N ASP A 34 0.22 -4.17 -13.21
CA ASP A 34 -0.34 -5.51 -13.07
C ASP A 34 -1.86 -5.51 -13.31
N MET A 35 -2.61 -4.62 -12.64
CA MET A 35 -4.05 -4.49 -12.86
C MET A 35 -4.39 -4.24 -14.33
N MET A 36 -3.64 -3.36 -15.00
CA MET A 36 -3.83 -3.09 -16.43
C MET A 36 -3.53 -4.33 -17.29
N SER A 37 -2.53 -5.14 -16.93
CA SER A 37 -2.28 -6.43 -17.59
C SER A 37 -3.42 -7.42 -17.34
N GLN A 38 -3.94 -7.51 -16.11
CA GLN A 38 -5.05 -8.41 -15.77
C GLN A 38 -6.32 -8.04 -16.55
N MET A 39 -6.65 -6.75 -16.64
CA MET A 39 -7.79 -6.26 -17.43
C MET A 39 -7.65 -6.61 -18.92
N LYS A 40 -6.44 -6.59 -19.47
CA LYS A 40 -6.17 -7.02 -20.86
C LYS A 40 -6.28 -8.53 -21.07
N LYS A 41 -5.92 -9.31 -20.05
CA LYS A 41 -5.97 -10.79 -20.04
C LYS A 41 -7.36 -11.33 -19.66
N ALA A 42 -8.33 -10.47 -19.36
CA ALA A 42 -9.70 -10.84 -18.99
C ALA A 42 -10.52 -11.37 -20.19
N SER A 43 -10.02 -12.42 -20.83
CA SER A 43 -10.78 -13.39 -21.60
C SER A 43 -10.12 -14.74 -21.37
N GLN A 44 -10.86 -15.71 -20.84
CA GLN A 44 -10.43 -17.08 -20.47
C GLN A 44 -9.85 -17.23 -19.04
N ALA A 45 -10.72 -17.16 -18.03
CA ALA A 45 -10.44 -17.74 -16.71
C ALA A 45 -11.48 -18.84 -16.42
N SER A 46 -11.03 -20.09 -16.31
CA SER A 46 -11.84 -21.20 -15.79
C SER A 46 -11.90 -21.13 -14.27
N GLN A 47 -13.09 -21.33 -13.71
CA GLN A 47 -13.30 -21.35 -12.26
C GLN A 47 -12.78 -22.65 -11.65
N GLU A 48 -11.54 -22.65 -11.17
CA GLU A 48 -11.09 -23.67 -10.23
C GLU A 48 -11.70 -23.41 -8.85
N LYS A 49 -12.20 -24.47 -8.20
CA LYS A 49 -12.71 -24.39 -6.82
C LYS A 49 -11.54 -24.06 -5.89
N LYS A 50 -11.43 -22.79 -5.49
CA LYS A 50 -10.50 -22.35 -4.45
C LYS A 50 -10.78 -23.11 -3.15
N ALA A 51 -9.71 -23.54 -2.49
CA ALA A 51 -9.74 -24.00 -1.11
C ALA A 51 -10.39 -22.93 -0.23
N VAL A 52 -11.07 -23.34 0.85
CA VAL A 52 -11.64 -22.40 1.81
C VAL A 52 -10.49 -21.68 2.52
N ASP A 53 -10.26 -20.41 2.18
CA ASP A 53 -9.27 -19.58 2.84
C ASP A 53 -9.70 -19.32 4.30
N CYS A 54 -8.92 -19.81 5.26
CA CYS A 54 -9.13 -19.52 6.68
C CYS A 54 -8.86 -18.03 6.99
N PRO A 55 -9.50 -17.45 8.02
CA PRO A 55 -9.16 -16.11 8.48
C PRO A 55 -7.66 -15.95 8.79
N PRO A 56 -7.04 -14.81 8.44
CA PRO A 56 -5.61 -14.62 8.63
C PRO A 56 -5.26 -14.56 10.12
N ASN A 57 -4.19 -15.24 10.52
CA ASN A 57 -3.56 -15.01 11.82
C ASN A 57 -2.78 -13.68 11.83
N SER A 58 -2.29 -13.29 13.01
CA SER A 58 -1.54 -12.05 13.21
C SER A 58 -0.30 -11.92 12.30
N GLY A 59 0.37 -13.03 11.98
CA GLY A 59 1.55 -13.02 11.11
C GLY A 59 1.20 -12.74 9.65
N VAL A 60 0.15 -13.38 9.12
CA VAL A 60 -0.34 -13.15 7.76
C VAL A 60 -0.86 -11.72 7.63
N LEU A 61 -1.71 -11.30 8.57
CA LEU A 61 -2.27 -9.95 8.60
C LEU A 61 -1.15 -8.90 8.71
N GLY A 62 -0.19 -9.08 9.62
CA GLY A 62 0.95 -8.19 9.80
C GLY A 62 1.78 -7.99 8.53
N ARG A 63 2.12 -9.07 7.83
CA ARG A 63 2.88 -8.97 6.56
C ARG A 63 2.10 -8.21 5.48
N ALA A 64 0.80 -8.47 5.37
CA ALA A 64 -0.06 -7.78 4.41
C ALA A 64 -0.17 -6.28 4.74
N SER A 65 -0.36 -5.95 6.01
CA SER A 65 -0.41 -4.56 6.48
C SER A 65 0.90 -3.83 6.24
N TRP A 66 2.05 -4.41 6.59
CA TRP A 66 3.35 -3.78 6.31
C TRP A 66 3.60 -3.61 4.82
N THR A 67 3.15 -4.56 3.99
CA THR A 67 3.24 -4.43 2.53
C THR A 67 2.44 -3.24 2.03
N LEU A 68 1.21 -3.07 2.49
CA LEU A 68 0.38 -1.92 2.17
C LEU A 68 1.07 -0.61 2.61
N LEU A 69 1.46 -0.53 3.88
CA LEU A 69 2.00 0.69 4.48
C LEU A 69 3.30 1.15 3.85
N HIS A 70 4.25 0.23 3.65
CA HIS A 70 5.51 0.56 3.00
C HIS A 70 5.31 0.95 1.54
N THR A 71 4.37 0.32 0.83
CA THR A 71 4.04 0.70 -0.56
C THR A 71 3.38 2.08 -0.62
N MET A 72 2.48 2.40 0.31
CA MET A 72 1.89 3.74 0.43
C MET A 72 2.96 4.80 0.67
N ALA A 73 3.87 4.57 1.61
CA ALA A 73 4.97 5.48 1.91
C ALA A 73 5.92 5.64 0.71
N ALA A 74 6.30 4.53 0.06
CA ALA A 74 7.20 4.50 -1.08
C ALA A 74 6.72 5.34 -2.28
N TRP A 75 5.40 5.44 -2.45
CA TRP A 75 4.77 6.19 -3.54
C TRP A 75 4.21 7.53 -3.12
N TYR A 76 4.23 7.87 -1.83
CA TYR A 76 3.80 9.17 -1.33
C TYR A 76 4.54 10.33 -2.06
N PRO A 77 3.93 11.52 -2.23
CA PRO A 77 4.56 12.59 -2.99
C PRO A 77 5.82 13.10 -2.27
N ASP A 78 6.85 13.47 -3.03
CA ASP A 78 8.02 14.15 -2.47
C ASP A 78 7.65 15.55 -1.96
N GLN A 79 6.60 16.17 -2.51
CA GLN A 79 5.99 17.44 -2.08
C GLN A 79 4.47 17.28 -1.96
N PRO A 80 3.96 16.74 -0.84
CA PRO A 80 2.53 16.49 -0.63
C PRO A 80 1.76 17.78 -0.33
N THR A 81 0.51 17.85 -0.78
CA THR A 81 -0.38 18.95 -0.40
C THR A 81 -0.79 18.86 1.07
N ALA A 82 -1.33 19.94 1.64
CA ALA A 82 -1.85 19.91 3.01
C ALA A 82 -2.98 18.87 3.19
N GLU A 83 -3.77 18.65 2.15
CA GLU A 83 -4.83 17.64 2.14
C GLU A 83 -4.24 16.22 2.13
N ASP A 84 -3.19 15.96 1.34
CA ASP A 84 -2.48 14.67 1.34
C ASP A 84 -1.86 14.35 2.71
N GLN A 85 -1.32 15.37 3.38
CA GLN A 85 -0.76 15.26 4.73
C GLN A 85 -1.84 14.87 5.74
N GLN A 86 -2.96 15.61 5.74
CA GLN A 86 -4.09 15.33 6.63
C GLN A 86 -4.71 13.95 6.38
N HIS A 87 -4.81 13.52 5.12
CA HIS A 87 -5.31 12.19 4.77
C HIS A 87 -4.39 11.08 5.28
N MET A 88 -3.07 11.24 5.17
CA MET A 88 -2.12 10.26 5.69
C MET A 88 -2.17 10.17 7.22
N GLU A 89 -2.19 11.31 7.94
CA GLU A 89 -2.34 11.34 9.40
C GLU A 89 -3.63 10.67 9.86
N SER A 90 -4.74 10.97 9.18
CA SER A 90 -6.06 10.40 9.47
C SER A 90 -6.07 8.89 9.22
N PHE A 91 -5.46 8.44 8.12
CA PHE A 91 -5.34 7.03 7.79
C PHE A 91 -4.55 6.26 8.87
N MET A 92 -3.40 6.79 9.29
CA MET A 92 -2.55 6.15 10.31
C MET A 92 -3.25 6.08 11.67
N SER A 93 -3.93 7.16 12.06
CA SER A 93 -4.75 7.21 13.29
C SER A 93 -5.90 6.20 13.25
N ALA A 94 -6.60 6.10 12.11
CA ALA A 94 -7.67 5.14 11.93
C ALA A 94 -7.15 3.70 11.95
N LEU A 95 -6.03 3.43 11.27
CA LEU A 95 -5.39 2.12 11.28
C LEU A 95 -5.03 1.68 12.70
N ALA A 96 -4.42 2.57 13.49
CA ALA A 96 -4.05 2.27 14.87
C ALA A 96 -5.27 1.94 15.75
N ARG A 97 -6.41 2.58 15.50
CA ARG A 97 -7.67 2.29 16.20
C ARG A 97 -8.31 0.97 15.75
N PHE A 98 -8.30 0.67 14.46
CA PHE A 98 -9.05 -0.45 13.88
C PHE A 98 -8.23 -1.72 13.67
N TYR A 99 -6.93 -1.70 13.99
CA TYR A 99 -6.09 -2.88 13.82
C TYR A 99 -6.61 -4.07 14.64
N PRO A 100 -6.95 -5.22 14.02
CA PRO A 100 -7.70 -6.30 14.70
C PRO A 100 -6.99 -6.96 15.89
N CYS A 101 -5.66 -6.92 15.91
CA CYS A 101 -4.86 -7.42 17.03
C CYS A 101 -4.83 -6.36 18.15
N THR A 102 -5.57 -6.57 19.24
CA THR A 102 -5.69 -5.60 20.35
C THR A 102 -4.34 -5.13 20.92
N TRP A 103 -3.40 -6.06 21.13
CA TRP A 103 -2.07 -5.74 21.64
C TRP A 103 -1.26 -4.92 20.63
N CYS A 104 -1.27 -5.34 19.36
CA CYS A 104 -0.60 -4.65 18.27
C CYS A 104 -1.16 -3.23 18.07
N ALA A 105 -2.49 -3.07 18.16
CA ALA A 105 -3.18 -1.79 18.05
C ALA A 105 -2.75 -0.82 19.16
N ARG A 106 -2.78 -1.28 20.42
CA ARG A 106 -2.36 -0.47 21.58
C ARG A 106 -0.90 -0.05 21.49
N ASP A 107 -0.01 -0.97 21.14
CA ASP A 107 1.40 -0.66 20.93
C ASP A 107 1.58 0.38 19.83
N PHE A 108 0.86 0.24 18.71
CA PHE A 108 0.97 1.18 17.61
C PHE A 108 0.38 2.56 17.95
N GLN A 109 -0.69 2.63 18.75
CA GLN A 109 -1.22 3.89 19.27
C GLN A 109 -0.20 4.60 20.16
N ALA A 110 0.42 3.89 21.11
CA ALA A 110 1.46 4.45 21.98
C ALA A 110 2.66 4.96 21.17
N ASN A 111 3.10 4.18 20.17
CA ASN A 111 4.18 4.59 19.26
C ASN A 111 3.84 5.86 18.47
N LEU A 112 2.58 6.02 18.01
CA LEU A 112 2.14 7.22 17.30
C LEU A 112 2.08 8.46 18.21
N GLU A 113 1.78 8.28 19.50
CA GLU A 113 1.81 9.37 20.49
C GLU A 113 3.25 9.82 20.76
N GLU A 114 4.20 8.88 20.89
CA GLU A 114 5.61 9.18 21.13
C GLU A 114 6.33 9.70 19.88
N SER A 115 5.98 9.16 18.71
CA SER A 115 6.58 9.47 17.42
C SER A 115 5.47 9.69 16.38
N PRO A 116 4.91 10.91 16.29
CA PRO A 116 3.89 11.24 15.29
C PRO A 116 4.38 10.96 13.87
N VAL A 117 3.47 10.52 12.99
CA VAL A 117 3.80 10.23 11.60
C VAL A 117 4.21 11.53 10.86
N PRO A 118 5.44 11.60 10.30
CA PRO A 118 5.84 12.73 9.49
C PRO A 118 5.25 12.60 8.09
N THR A 119 4.47 13.59 7.69
CA THR A 119 3.78 13.61 6.40
C THR A 119 4.33 14.68 5.46
N SER A 120 5.37 15.43 5.86
CA SER A 120 5.86 16.56 5.07
C SER A 120 6.53 16.15 3.75
N SER A 121 7.02 14.90 3.64
CA SER A 121 7.63 14.37 2.43
C SER A 121 7.63 12.84 2.41
N ARG A 122 7.73 12.28 1.20
CA ARG A 122 7.96 10.84 0.98
C ARG A 122 9.14 10.29 1.77
N LYS A 123 10.27 10.99 1.79
CA LYS A 123 11.49 10.52 2.44
C LYS A 123 11.27 10.33 3.94
N GLU A 124 10.69 11.34 4.60
CA GLU A 124 10.42 11.27 6.03
C GLU A 124 9.42 10.17 6.35
N LEU A 125 8.34 10.06 5.58
CA LEU A 125 7.33 9.02 5.77
C LEU A 125 7.90 7.61 5.58
N CYS A 126 8.72 7.38 4.54
CA CYS A 126 9.39 6.10 4.30
C CYS A 126 10.30 5.71 5.46
N GLN A 127 11.14 6.66 5.90
CA GLN A 127 12.10 6.39 6.97
C GLN A 127 11.38 6.10 8.29
N TRP A 128 10.41 6.93 8.66
CA TRP A 128 9.60 6.72 9.86
C TRP A 128 8.86 5.38 9.82
N MET A 129 8.27 5.00 8.67
CA MET A 129 7.59 3.70 8.52
C MET A 129 8.55 2.52 8.73
N CYS A 130 9.80 2.65 8.28
CA CYS A 130 10.84 1.64 8.52
C CYS A 130 11.24 1.56 9.99
N GLU A 131 11.44 2.71 10.65
CA GLU A 131 11.78 2.78 12.07
C GLU A 131 10.69 2.18 12.94
N GLN A 132 9.41 2.49 12.67
CA GLN A 132 8.27 1.88 13.38
C GLN A 132 8.19 0.37 13.17
N HIS A 133 8.47 -0.12 11.95
CA HIS A 133 8.53 -1.55 11.67
C HIS A 133 9.71 -2.21 12.42
N ASN A 134 10.84 -1.52 12.54
CA ASN A 134 11.99 -2.01 13.30
C ASN A 134 11.73 -2.11 14.80
N LEU A 135 10.96 -1.20 15.40
CA LEU A 135 10.51 -1.36 16.80
C LEU A 135 9.75 -2.68 17.01
N VAL A 136 8.92 -3.07 16.04
CA VAL A 136 8.22 -4.37 16.07
C VAL A 136 9.18 -5.53 15.83
N ASN A 137 10.14 -5.39 14.91
CA ASN A 137 11.16 -6.42 14.68
C ASN A 137 11.96 -6.70 15.95
N GLU A 138 12.43 -5.67 16.64
CA GLU A 138 13.19 -5.79 17.88
C GLU A 138 12.36 -6.46 18.99
N LYS A 139 11.11 -6.03 19.20
CA LYS A 139 10.18 -6.66 20.14
C LYS A 139 9.96 -8.15 19.87
N LEU A 140 10.04 -8.57 18.61
CA LEU A 140 9.87 -9.96 18.18
C LEU A 140 11.20 -10.71 18.02
N GLY A 141 12.35 -10.11 18.37
CA GLY A 141 13.68 -10.73 18.22
C GLY A 141 14.09 -10.96 16.77
N LYS A 142 13.59 -10.17 15.83
CA LYS A 142 13.92 -10.19 14.41
C LYS A 142 15.05 -9.20 14.10
N SER A 143 15.75 -9.43 12.99
CA SER A 143 16.75 -8.48 12.48
C SER A 143 16.10 -7.13 12.13
N VAL A 144 16.78 -6.05 12.46
CA VAL A 144 16.44 -4.70 11.98
C VAL A 144 16.73 -4.56 10.49
N PHE A 145 15.92 -3.78 9.79
CA PHE A 145 16.11 -3.42 8.39
C PHE A 145 16.85 -2.08 8.29
N ASP A 146 17.76 -1.95 7.31
CA ASP A 146 18.45 -0.68 7.04
C ASP A 146 17.50 0.32 6.37
N CYS A 147 17.13 1.36 7.11
CA CYS A 147 16.18 2.38 6.68
C CYS A 147 16.74 3.42 5.70
N ASP A 148 17.95 3.25 5.15
CA ASP A 148 18.40 4.06 4.01
C ASP A 148 17.35 4.02 2.89
N LEU A 149 16.94 5.20 2.43
CA LEU A 149 15.91 5.37 1.40
C LEU A 149 16.20 4.55 0.14
N LYS A 150 17.47 4.34 -0.22
CA LYS A 150 17.84 3.49 -1.36
C LYS A 150 17.43 2.04 -1.17
N ASN A 151 17.55 1.50 0.05
CA ASN A 151 17.15 0.14 0.38
C ASN A 151 15.63 0.02 0.45
N LEU A 152 14.96 1.04 0.99
CA LEU A 152 13.50 1.13 1.00
C LEU A 152 12.94 1.21 -0.43
N ASP A 153 13.52 2.04 -1.30
CA ASP A 153 13.09 2.18 -2.70
C ASP A 153 13.28 0.87 -3.48
N LYS A 154 14.40 0.17 -3.26
CA LYS A 154 14.62 -1.17 -3.83
C LYS A 154 13.56 -2.16 -3.36
N ARG A 155 13.18 -2.14 -2.09
CA ARG A 155 12.25 -3.14 -1.53
C ARG A 155 10.79 -2.85 -1.84
N TRP A 156 10.39 -1.58 -1.88
CA TRP A 156 8.98 -1.17 -1.83
C TRP A 156 8.53 -0.26 -2.98
N ARG A 157 9.47 0.32 -3.76
CA ARG A 157 9.15 1.25 -4.85
C ARG A 157 9.44 0.67 -6.24
N LYS A 158 10.72 0.63 -6.63
CA LYS A 158 11.21 0.14 -7.92
C LYS A 158 12.59 -0.49 -7.71
N ASN A 159 12.73 -1.77 -8.02
CA ASN A 159 14.04 -2.43 -8.11
C ASN A 159 14.43 -2.65 -9.57
N THR A 160 15.15 -1.71 -10.15
CA THR A 160 15.58 -1.78 -11.56
C THR A 160 16.85 -2.60 -11.77
N GLN A 161 17.46 -3.13 -10.70
CA GLN A 161 18.69 -3.92 -10.77
C GLN A 161 18.41 -5.42 -10.80
N ASP A 162 17.28 -5.83 -10.22
CA ASP A 162 16.85 -7.23 -10.17
C ASP A 162 16.09 -7.61 -11.47
N PRO A 163 16.57 -8.60 -12.25
CA PRO A 163 15.90 -9.08 -13.45
C PRO A 163 14.47 -9.57 -13.20
N GLU A 164 14.19 -10.20 -12.05
CA GLU A 164 12.86 -10.69 -11.72
C GLU A 164 11.89 -9.53 -11.53
N CYS A 165 12.33 -8.45 -10.86
CA CYS A 165 11.54 -7.23 -10.69
C CYS A 165 11.32 -6.46 -12.00
N LYS A 166 12.20 -6.61 -13.01
CA LYS A 166 11.97 -6.07 -14.36
C LYS A 166 10.87 -6.82 -15.10
N THR A 167 10.78 -8.13 -14.88
CA THR A 167 9.78 -9.01 -15.51
C THR A 167 8.48 -9.11 -14.73
N SER A 168 8.43 -8.82 -13.43
CA SER A 168 7.21 -8.91 -12.60
C SER A 168 6.20 -7.79 -12.84
N GLY A 169 6.44 -6.87 -13.79
CA GLY A 169 5.34 -6.18 -14.47
C GLY A 169 4.48 -7.12 -15.33
N LEU A 170 4.95 -8.34 -15.62
CA LEU A 170 4.27 -9.27 -16.53
C LEU A 170 3.70 -10.52 -15.86
N LEU A 171 4.18 -10.94 -14.67
CA LEU A 171 3.71 -12.15 -14.01
C LEU A 171 3.96 -12.12 -12.48
N HIS A 172 2.88 -12.03 -11.70
CA HIS A 172 2.50 -13.01 -10.67
C HIS A 172 1.02 -12.85 -10.31
#